data_AF-A0A351G138-F1
#
_entry.id   AF-A0A351G138-F1
#
_cell.length_a   1.000
_cell.length_b   1.000
_cell.length_c   1.000
_cell.angle_alpha   90.00
_cell.angle_beta   90.00
_cell.angle_gamma   90.00
#
_symmetry.space_group_name_H-M   'P 1'
#
loop_
_entity.id
_entity.type
_entity.pdbx_description
1 polymer ?
#
loop_
_entity_poly.entity_id
_entity_poly.type
_entity_poly.pdbx_seq_one_letter_code
_entity_poly.pdbx_strand_id
1 'polypeptide(L)'
;MWLFGVATWNTLLVLWIATLVHMRSRQNPRRHWSWVWPISFLLIALNWLWPLAWSMGLIYLHPIMALWFLDREISKRHPTWRNAYRSSLAVVPCMLVALWWKLSGSPDLPEPDLLTMQITNHAGGMIFENISTHCLVATHTFLEMLHYGVWIVAIPLVSGTAAWNLQNVPLSRRSRSWRAAIIFVLALGLLISLTLWLGFLLDYPLTRDVYFTVAILHVLAEVPFLLRLL
;
A
#
# COMPACT_ATOMS: atom_id res chain seq x y z
N MET A 1 -13.62 18.29 -14.62
CA MET A 1 -14.09 18.21 -13.22
C MET A 1 -13.43 17.06 -12.45
N TRP A 2 -13.30 15.87 -13.04
CA TRP A 2 -12.63 14.70 -12.41
C TRP A 2 -11.20 14.95 -11.92
N LEU A 3 -10.31 15.50 -12.76
CA LEU A 3 -8.91 15.75 -12.39
C LEU A 3 -8.75 16.70 -11.20
N PHE A 4 -9.62 17.71 -11.08
CA PHE A 4 -9.67 18.59 -9.91
C PHE A 4 -10.06 17.82 -8.65
N GLY A 5 -10.99 16.88 -8.75
CA GLY A 5 -11.36 15.98 -7.66
C GLY A 5 -10.18 15.12 -7.20
N VAL A 6 -9.47 14.49 -8.13
CA VAL A 6 -8.26 13.69 -7.84
C VAL A 6 -7.18 14.56 -7.19
N ALA A 7 -6.88 15.74 -7.76
CA ALA A 7 -5.89 16.66 -7.22
C ALA A 7 -6.25 17.13 -5.80
N THR A 8 -7.53 17.43 -5.57
CA THR A 8 -8.04 17.83 -4.26
C THR A 8 -7.91 16.69 -3.24
N TRP A 9 -8.32 15.47 -3.62
CA TRP A 9 -8.16 14.29 -2.77
C TRP A 9 -6.71 14.05 -2.37
N ASN A 10 -5.79 14.05 -3.34
CA ASN A 10 -4.36 13.89 -3.09
C ASN A 10 -3.79 15.02 -2.22
N THR A 11 -4.28 16.26 -2.40
CA THR A 11 -3.91 17.40 -1.55
C THR A 11 -4.32 17.17 -0.10
N LEU A 12 -5.57 16.73 0.12
CA LEU A 12 -6.08 16.40 1.45
C LEU A 12 -5.28 15.27 2.10
N LEU A 13 -4.92 14.24 1.33
CA LEU A 13 -4.05 13.15 1.79
C LEU A 13 -2.69 13.69 2.26
N VAL A 14 -2.01 14.50 1.46
CA VAL A 14 -0.70 15.07 1.83
C VAL A 14 -0.80 15.96 3.07
N LEU A 15 -1.81 16.84 3.15
CA LEU A 15 -2.04 17.69 4.31
C LEU A 15 -2.34 16.89 5.57
N TRP A 16 -3.11 15.80 5.45
CA TRP A 16 -3.39 14.90 6.54
C TRP A 16 -2.12 14.20 7.05
N ILE A 17 -1.28 13.66 6.16
CA ILE A 17 0.03 13.08 6.52
C ILE A 17 0.92 14.12 7.21
N ALA A 18 1.03 15.33 6.64
CA ALA A 18 1.82 16.42 7.20
C ALA A 18 1.37 16.80 8.62
N THR A 19 0.05 16.84 8.83
CA THR A 19 -0.55 17.10 10.14
C THR A 19 -0.16 16.02 11.14
N LEU A 20 -0.24 14.75 10.77
CA LEU A 20 0.15 13.65 11.65
C LEU A 20 1.65 13.68 12.01
N VAL A 21 2.52 13.95 11.02
CA VAL A 21 3.97 14.12 11.24
C VAL A 21 4.23 15.31 12.18
N HIS A 22 3.54 16.43 11.97
CA HIS A 22 3.66 17.62 12.82
C HIS A 22 3.15 17.39 14.25
N MET A 23 2.04 16.67 14.41
CA MET A 23 1.57 16.25 15.74
C MET A 23 2.59 15.34 16.43
N ARG A 24 3.20 14.42 15.69
CA ARG A 24 4.22 13.49 16.19
C ARG A 24 5.50 14.21 16.61
N SER A 25 5.96 15.20 15.84
CA SER A 25 7.16 15.98 16.19
C SER A 25 6.98 16.74 17.50
N ARG A 26 5.78 17.26 17.78
CA ARG A 26 5.46 17.91 19.07
C ARG A 26 5.48 16.97 20.27
N GLN A 27 5.38 15.65 20.07
CA GLN A 27 5.46 14.66 21.15
C GLN A 27 6.90 14.33 21.57
N ASN A 28 7.91 14.64 20.74
CA ASN A 28 9.31 14.35 21.04
C ASN A 28 10.19 15.58 20.83
N PRO A 29 10.64 16.27 21.91
CA PRO A 29 11.42 17.52 21.82
C PRO A 29 12.73 17.40 21.03
N ARG A 30 13.26 16.19 20.85
CA ARG A 30 14.51 15.95 20.11
C ARG A 30 14.33 15.92 18.59
N ARG A 31 13.10 16.05 18.08
CA ARG A 31 12.78 15.89 16.66
C ARG A 31 12.11 17.13 16.11
N HIS A 32 12.90 18.00 15.49
CA HIS A 32 12.40 19.15 14.75
C HIS A 32 12.12 18.73 13.30
N TRP A 33 10.85 18.46 12.99
CA TRP A 33 10.39 18.08 11.65
C TRP A 33 9.68 19.23 10.94
N SER A 34 10.10 20.48 11.18
CA SER A 34 9.51 21.67 10.55
C SER A 34 9.61 21.65 9.02
N TRP A 35 10.59 20.93 8.47
CA TRP A 35 10.75 20.69 7.03
C TRP A 35 9.57 19.94 6.39
N VAL A 36 8.70 19.30 7.18
CA VAL A 36 7.52 18.60 6.66
C VAL A 36 6.62 19.51 5.85
N TRP A 37 6.46 20.78 6.25
CA TRP A 37 5.56 21.73 5.59
C TRP A 37 6.08 22.16 4.20
N PRO A 38 7.33 22.63 4.05
CA PRO A 38 7.92 22.87 2.73
C PRO A 38 7.81 21.68 1.78
N ILE A 39 8.14 20.47 2.27
CA ILE A 39 8.04 19.26 1.44
C ILE A 39 6.57 19.00 1.06
N SER A 40 5.64 19.10 2.00
CA SER A 40 4.21 18.88 1.73
C SER A 40 3.68 19.84 0.68
N PHE A 41 4.04 21.13 0.73
CA PHE A 41 3.63 22.09 -0.30
C PHE A 41 4.24 21.80 -1.68
N LEU A 42 5.50 21.36 -1.73
CA LEU A 42 6.12 20.91 -2.98
C LEU A 42 5.38 19.69 -3.55
N LEU A 43 5.06 18.70 -2.71
CA LEU A 43 4.31 17.51 -3.11
C LEU A 43 2.90 17.85 -3.59
N ILE A 44 2.22 18.80 -2.93
CA ILE A 44 0.92 19.33 -3.39
C ILE A 44 1.08 19.98 -4.76
N ALA A 45 2.09 20.84 -4.96
CA ALA A 45 2.35 21.47 -6.26
C ALA A 45 2.58 20.43 -7.36
N LEU A 46 3.40 19.41 -7.12
CA LEU A 46 3.63 18.30 -8.06
C LEU A 46 2.34 17.53 -8.38
N ASN A 47 1.51 17.26 -7.36
CA ASN A 47 0.20 16.65 -7.56
C ASN A 47 -0.71 17.50 -8.45
N TRP A 48 -0.74 18.82 -8.29
CA TRP A 48 -1.54 19.70 -9.16
C TRP A 48 -1.00 19.79 -10.59
N LEU A 49 0.31 19.59 -10.80
CA LEU A 49 0.89 19.49 -12.14
C LEU A 49 0.47 18.22 -12.87
N TRP A 50 0.41 17.08 -12.17
CA TRP A 50 0.03 15.80 -12.79
C TRP A 50 -0.71 14.85 -11.82
N PRO A 51 -2.02 15.07 -11.59
CA PRO A 51 -2.75 14.36 -10.52
C PRO A 51 -2.83 12.85 -10.70
N LEU A 52 -2.98 12.39 -11.94
CA LEU A 52 -3.07 10.95 -12.25
C LEU A 52 -1.73 10.25 -12.04
N ALA A 53 -0.63 10.83 -12.52
CA ALA A 53 0.70 10.26 -12.29
C ALA A 53 1.09 10.29 -10.81
N TRP A 54 0.63 11.29 -10.06
CA TRP A 54 0.80 11.31 -8.60
C TRP A 54 0.12 10.11 -7.93
N SER A 55 -1.16 9.88 -8.24
CA SER A 55 -1.88 8.70 -7.71
C SER A 55 -1.23 7.39 -8.16
N MET A 56 -0.75 7.32 -9.41
CA MET A 56 -0.02 6.16 -9.91
C MET A 56 1.31 5.95 -9.18
N GLY A 57 2.03 7.02 -8.88
CA GLY A 57 3.24 6.96 -8.05
C GLY A 57 2.96 6.37 -6.68
N LEU A 58 1.85 6.73 -6.03
CA LEU A 58 1.45 6.12 -4.76
C LEU A 58 1.17 4.61 -4.92
N ILE A 59 0.49 4.20 -5.99
CA ILE A 59 0.24 2.78 -6.30
C ILE A 59 1.57 2.02 -6.47
N TYR A 60 2.56 2.57 -7.16
CA TYR A 60 3.84 1.87 -7.35
C TYR A 60 4.77 1.94 -6.12
N LEU A 61 4.64 2.96 -5.27
CA LEU A 61 5.49 3.15 -4.10
C LEU A 61 4.99 2.45 -2.84
N HIS A 62 3.67 2.30 -2.67
CA HIS A 62 3.12 1.69 -1.45
C HIS A 62 3.64 0.26 -1.16
N PRO A 63 3.96 -0.60 -2.14
CA PRO A 63 4.52 -1.93 -1.87
C PRO A 63 5.86 -1.89 -1.14
N ILE A 64 6.66 -0.83 -1.35
CA ILE A 64 7.95 -0.63 -0.69
C ILE A 64 7.77 -0.42 0.82
N MET A 65 6.63 0.14 1.22
CA MET A 65 6.30 0.35 2.63
C MET A 65 6.24 -0.96 3.40
N ALA A 66 5.70 -2.01 2.78
CA ALA A 66 5.65 -3.35 3.38
C ALA A 66 7.06 -3.87 3.69
N LEU A 67 8.01 -3.72 2.76
CA LEU A 67 9.42 -4.11 2.96
C LEU A 67 10.06 -3.33 4.13
N TRP A 68 9.70 -2.05 4.30
CA TRP A 68 10.19 -1.30 5.44
C TRP A 68 9.58 -1.78 6.77
N PHE A 69 8.28 -2.09 6.80
CA PHE A 69 7.65 -2.72 7.97
C PHE A 69 8.33 -4.04 8.35
N LEU A 70 8.66 -4.86 7.36
CA LEU A 70 9.38 -6.12 7.58
C LEU A 70 10.80 -5.90 8.14
N ASP A 71 11.58 -4.92 7.63
CA ASP A 71 12.89 -4.56 8.22
C ASP A 71 12.76 -4.26 9.71
N ARG A 72 11.71 -3.54 10.09
CA ARG A 72 11.45 -3.13 11.46
C ARG A 72 11.07 -4.30 12.35
N GLU A 73 10.18 -5.17 11.89
CA GLU A 73 9.77 -6.35 12.67
C GLU A 73 10.93 -7.34 12.82
N ILE A 74 11.73 -7.55 11.77
CA ILE A 74 12.98 -8.34 11.83
C ILE A 74 13.96 -7.70 12.81
N SER A 75 14.19 -6.39 12.72
CA SER A 75 15.11 -5.68 13.61
C SER A 75 14.73 -5.83 15.08
N LYS A 76 13.43 -5.93 15.37
CA LYS A 76 12.89 -6.07 16.72
C LYS A 76 12.97 -7.50 17.25
N ARG A 77 12.70 -8.51 16.41
CA ARG A 77 12.57 -9.92 16.85
C ARG A 77 13.72 -10.82 16.49
N HIS A 78 14.33 -10.59 15.34
CA HIS A 78 15.40 -11.43 14.77
C HIS A 78 16.54 -10.55 14.23
N PRO A 79 17.25 -9.78 15.09
CA PRO A 79 18.25 -8.80 14.64
C PRO A 79 19.40 -9.43 13.84
N THR A 80 19.71 -10.71 14.07
CA THR A 80 20.72 -11.47 13.31
C THR A 80 20.32 -11.69 11.85
N TRP A 81 19.03 -11.74 11.52
CA TRP A 81 18.53 -11.91 10.14
C TRP A 81 18.56 -10.62 9.34
N ARG A 82 18.71 -9.47 9.99
CA ARG A 82 18.59 -8.14 9.38
C ARG A 82 19.57 -7.93 8.23
N ASN A 83 20.81 -8.37 8.38
CA ASN A 83 21.81 -8.22 7.33
C ASN A 83 21.45 -9.07 6.09
N ALA A 84 21.08 -10.33 6.30
CA ALA A 84 20.64 -11.21 5.22
C ALA A 84 19.40 -10.65 4.51
N TYR A 85 18.43 -10.13 5.27
CA TYR A 85 17.25 -9.46 4.73
C TYR A 85 17.63 -8.25 3.86
N ARG A 86 18.47 -7.34 4.36
CA ARG A 86 18.90 -6.15 3.60
C ARG A 86 19.71 -6.49 2.37
N SER A 87 20.54 -7.53 2.41
CA SER A 87 21.21 -8.05 1.22
C SER A 87 20.21 -8.60 0.21
N SER A 88 19.17 -9.32 0.66
CA SER A 88 18.10 -9.81 -0.23
C SER A 88 17.25 -8.69 -0.84
N LEU A 89 17.13 -7.53 -0.18
CA LEU A 89 16.42 -6.37 -0.75
C LEU A 89 17.05 -5.85 -2.04
N ALA A 90 18.35 -6.08 -2.27
CA ALA A 90 18.99 -5.75 -3.54
C ALA A 90 18.44 -6.56 -4.72
N VAL A 91 17.84 -7.73 -4.46
CA VAL A 91 17.21 -8.56 -5.49
C VAL A 91 15.99 -7.84 -6.10
N VAL A 92 15.24 -7.07 -5.32
CA VAL A 92 14.05 -6.36 -5.79
C VAL A 92 14.34 -5.40 -6.95
N PRO A 93 15.25 -4.41 -6.83
CA PRO A 93 15.60 -3.55 -7.96
C PRO A 93 16.26 -4.31 -9.10
N CYS A 94 17.06 -5.35 -8.83
CA CYS A 94 17.64 -6.19 -9.90
C CYS A 94 16.55 -6.92 -10.72
N MET A 95 15.53 -7.47 -10.06
CA MET A 95 14.40 -8.13 -10.72
C MET A 95 13.56 -7.13 -11.51
N LEU A 96 13.32 -5.93 -10.99
CA LEU A 96 12.65 -4.86 -11.73
C LEU A 96 13.42 -4.48 -13.00
N VAL A 97 14.74 -4.29 -12.90
CA VAL A 97 15.59 -4.00 -14.07
C VAL A 97 15.52 -5.14 -15.08
N ALA A 98 15.63 -6.39 -14.63
CA ALA A 98 15.54 -7.56 -15.52
C ALA A 98 14.17 -7.69 -16.20
N LEU A 99 13.09 -7.41 -15.47
CA LEU A 99 11.72 -7.40 -15.99
C LEU A 99 11.57 -6.33 -17.07
N TRP A 100 12.01 -5.10 -16.80
CA TRP A 100 11.95 -4.00 -17.76
C TRP A 100 12.81 -4.27 -18.99
N TRP A 101 14.04 -4.75 -18.81
CA TRP A 101 14.91 -5.15 -19.91
C TRP A 101 14.24 -6.18 -20.83
N LYS A 102 13.48 -7.11 -20.25
CA LYS A 102 12.82 -8.17 -21.01
C LYS A 102 11.53 -7.71 -21.69
N LEU A 103 10.75 -6.83 -21.06
CA LEU A 103 9.38 -6.53 -21.46
C LEU A 103 9.16 -5.15 -22.05
N SER A 104 10.11 -4.20 -21.93
CA SER A 104 9.91 -2.83 -22.42
C SER A 104 9.63 -2.75 -23.93
N GLY A 105 10.16 -3.69 -24.72
CA GLY A 105 9.93 -3.80 -26.16
C GLY A 105 8.84 -4.80 -26.56
N SER A 106 8.09 -5.36 -25.59
CA SER A 106 6.98 -6.26 -25.89
C SER A 106 5.78 -5.48 -26.42
N PRO A 107 4.97 -6.07 -27.32
CA PRO A 107 3.71 -5.46 -27.73
C PRO A 107 2.79 -5.31 -26.51
N ASP A 108 1.83 -4.40 -26.64
CA ASP A 108 0.75 -4.25 -25.66
C ASP A 108 -0.02 -5.56 -25.50
N LEU A 109 -0.65 -5.71 -24.32
CA LEU A 109 -1.57 -6.82 -24.12
C LEU A 109 -2.73 -6.68 -25.11
N PRO A 110 -3.16 -7.77 -25.76
CA PRO A 110 -4.31 -7.72 -26.65
C PRO A 110 -5.55 -7.28 -25.84
N GLU A 111 -6.40 -6.45 -26.42
CA GLU A 111 -7.61 -5.92 -25.76
C GLU A 111 -8.93 -6.62 -26.17
N PRO A 112 -9.18 -7.90 -25.85
CA PRO A 112 -10.47 -8.49 -26.19
C PRO A 112 -11.55 -8.36 -25.11
N ASP A 113 -11.22 -8.09 -23.83
CA ASP A 113 -12.16 -8.20 -22.71
C ASP A 113 -12.03 -7.10 -21.62
N LEU A 114 -13.11 -6.92 -20.85
CA LEU A 114 -13.23 -5.90 -19.79
C LEU A 114 -12.18 -6.07 -18.67
N LEU A 115 -11.83 -7.31 -18.32
CA LEU A 115 -10.87 -7.59 -17.25
C LEU A 115 -9.47 -7.15 -17.68
N THR A 116 -9.07 -7.48 -18.90
CA THR A 116 -7.78 -7.04 -19.45
C THR A 116 -7.69 -5.51 -19.45
N MET A 117 -8.74 -4.82 -19.90
CA MET A 117 -8.81 -3.35 -19.88
C MET A 117 -8.72 -2.76 -18.46
N GLN A 118 -9.40 -3.35 -17.48
CA GLN A 118 -9.32 -2.90 -16.09
C GLN A 118 -7.90 -3.09 -15.52
N ILE A 119 -7.25 -4.22 -15.82
CA ILE A 119 -5.89 -4.52 -15.36
C ILE A 119 -4.87 -3.55 -15.99
N THR A 120 -4.96 -3.29 -17.30
CA THR A 120 -4.06 -2.35 -17.99
C THR A 120 -4.25 -0.93 -17.47
N ASN A 121 -5.50 -0.50 -17.29
CA ASN A 121 -5.82 0.81 -16.72
C ASN A 121 -5.28 0.98 -15.30
N HIS A 122 -5.44 -0.06 -14.47
CA HIS A 122 -4.95 -0.05 -13.09
C HIS A 122 -3.42 -0.02 -13.01
N ALA A 123 -2.73 -0.67 -13.95
CA ALA A 123 -1.27 -0.61 -14.06
C ALA A 123 -0.76 0.72 -14.67
N GLY A 124 -1.65 1.57 -15.20
CA GLY A 124 -1.31 2.89 -15.73
C GLY A 124 -1.23 2.99 -17.26
N GLY A 125 -1.81 2.05 -18.00
CA GLY A 125 -1.84 2.08 -19.47
C GLY A 125 -2.42 3.38 -20.06
N MET A 126 -3.40 3.99 -19.38
CA MET A 126 -3.99 5.29 -19.80
C MET A 126 -3.15 6.52 -19.42
N ILE A 127 -2.05 6.33 -18.67
CA ILE A 127 -1.18 7.42 -18.20
C ILE A 127 0.17 7.38 -18.93
N PHE A 128 0.70 6.18 -19.17
CA PHE A 128 2.01 5.96 -19.75
C PHE A 128 1.91 5.37 -21.16
N GLU A 129 1.39 6.16 -22.11
CA GLU A 129 1.11 5.74 -23.49
C GLU A 129 2.34 5.23 -24.26
N ASN A 130 3.55 5.60 -23.85
CA ASN A 130 4.81 5.19 -24.49
C ASN A 130 5.46 3.96 -23.85
N ILE A 131 4.76 3.28 -22.94
CA ILE A 131 5.26 2.10 -22.23
C ILE A 131 4.29 0.96 -22.48
N SER A 132 4.83 -0.19 -22.91
CA SER A 132 4.06 -1.41 -23.10
C SER A 132 3.19 -1.71 -21.88
N THR A 133 1.88 -1.82 -22.09
CA THR A 133 0.90 -2.25 -21.08
C THR A 133 1.24 -3.63 -20.51
N HIS A 134 1.87 -4.50 -21.30
CA HIS A 134 2.40 -5.78 -20.83
C HIS A 134 3.50 -5.55 -19.78
N CYS A 135 4.45 -4.65 -20.04
CA CYS A 135 5.51 -4.30 -19.10
C CYS A 135 4.95 -3.63 -17.82
N LEU A 136 3.98 -2.72 -17.97
CA LEU A 136 3.32 -2.04 -16.85
C LEU A 136 2.59 -3.04 -15.94
N VAL A 137 1.76 -3.91 -16.53
CA VAL A 137 1.02 -4.93 -15.79
C VAL A 137 1.97 -5.88 -15.07
N ALA A 138 3.02 -6.37 -15.74
CA ALA A 138 4.01 -7.24 -15.11
C ALA A 138 4.74 -6.54 -13.94
N THR A 139 5.09 -5.26 -14.10
CA THR A 139 5.73 -4.48 -13.04
C THR A 139 4.78 -4.30 -11.84
N HIS A 140 3.55 -3.90 -12.11
CA HIS A 140 2.53 -3.74 -11.08
C HIS A 140 2.27 -5.05 -10.33
N THR A 141 2.06 -6.16 -11.04
CA THR A 141 1.86 -7.49 -10.45
C THR A 141 3.05 -7.94 -9.61
N PHE A 142 4.29 -7.69 -10.05
CA PHE A 142 5.48 -8.01 -9.27
C PHE A 142 5.51 -7.25 -7.93
N LEU A 143 5.21 -5.95 -7.96
CA LEU A 143 5.19 -5.13 -6.75
C LEU A 143 4.05 -5.52 -5.80
N GLU A 144 2.85 -5.77 -6.33
CA GLU A 144 1.71 -6.28 -5.56
C GLU A 144 2.01 -7.64 -4.92
N MET A 145 2.66 -8.55 -5.65
CA MET A 145 3.09 -9.84 -5.11
C MET A 145 4.06 -9.66 -3.94
N LEU A 146 5.00 -8.71 -4.02
CA LEU A 146 5.89 -8.37 -2.90
C LEU A 146 5.10 -7.79 -1.72
N HIS A 147 4.20 -6.85 -1.97
CA HIS A 147 3.35 -6.23 -0.95
C HIS A 147 2.57 -7.29 -0.16
N TYR A 148 1.80 -8.13 -0.86
CA TYR A 148 1.01 -9.17 -0.23
C TYR A 148 1.87 -10.27 0.39
N GLY A 149 2.96 -10.68 -0.26
CA GLY A 149 3.89 -11.67 0.28
C GLY A 149 4.49 -11.21 1.62
N VAL A 150 4.79 -9.91 1.74
CA VAL A 150 5.28 -9.36 3.00
C VAL A 150 4.18 -9.31 4.07
N TRP A 151 3.02 -8.72 3.75
CA TRP A 151 1.96 -8.50 4.73
C TRP A 151 1.30 -9.80 5.21
N ILE A 152 1.01 -10.72 4.29
CA ILE A 152 0.23 -11.93 4.58
C ILE A 152 1.13 -13.07 5.04
N VAL A 153 2.38 -13.15 4.56
CA VAL A 153 3.26 -14.29 4.82
C VAL A 153 4.43 -13.88 5.71
N ALA A 154 5.29 -12.97 5.26
CA ALA A 154 6.56 -12.72 5.93
C ALA A 154 6.40 -12.11 7.33
N ILE A 155 5.56 -11.08 7.48
CA ILE A 155 5.35 -10.43 8.78
C ILE A 155 4.77 -11.43 9.79
N PRO A 156 3.69 -12.20 9.52
CA PRO A 156 3.20 -13.20 10.47
C PRO A 156 4.25 -14.25 10.89
N LEU A 157 5.07 -14.73 9.94
CA LEU A 157 6.15 -15.69 10.22
C LEU A 157 7.22 -15.10 11.13
N VAL A 158 7.69 -13.88 10.85
CA VAL A 158 8.68 -13.17 11.69
C VAL A 158 8.08 -12.79 13.05
N SER A 159 6.79 -12.46 13.07
CA SER A 159 6.10 -12.07 14.30
C SER A 159 5.87 -13.25 15.23
N GLY A 160 5.80 -14.49 14.73
CA GLY A 160 5.45 -15.66 15.54
C GLY A 160 4.14 -15.50 16.34
N THR A 161 3.28 -14.55 15.96
CA THR A 161 2.04 -14.26 16.66
C THR A 161 0.93 -15.11 16.07
N ALA A 162 0.26 -15.88 16.92
CA ALA A 162 -1.08 -16.36 16.57
C ALA A 162 -1.98 -15.12 16.40
N ALA A 163 -2.19 -14.69 15.16
CA ALA A 163 -2.98 -13.49 14.81
C ALA A 163 -4.40 -13.53 15.40
N TRP A 164 -4.87 -14.73 15.76
CA TRP A 164 -6.18 -15.03 16.31
C TRP A 164 -6.27 -14.89 17.85
N ASN A 165 -5.13 -14.77 18.55
CA ASN A 165 -5.16 -14.61 20.00
C ASN A 165 -5.45 -13.16 20.38
N LEU A 166 -6.75 -12.85 20.52
CA LEU A 166 -7.23 -11.53 20.93
C LEU A 166 -6.64 -11.05 22.25
N GLN A 167 -6.19 -11.96 23.13
CA GLN A 167 -5.56 -11.58 24.39
C GLN A 167 -4.25 -10.85 24.16
N ASN A 168 -3.60 -10.98 23.01
CA ASN A 168 -2.36 -10.28 22.70
C ASN A 168 -2.57 -8.89 22.08
N VAL A 169 -3.81 -8.50 21.82
CA VAL A 169 -4.16 -7.18 21.27
C VAL A 169 -4.28 -6.16 22.41
N PRO A 170 -3.43 -5.11 22.50
CA PRO A 170 -3.46 -4.18 23.64
C PRO A 170 -4.82 -3.50 23.86
N LEU A 171 -5.53 -3.16 22.78
CA LEU A 171 -6.85 -2.54 22.85
C LEU A 171 -7.92 -3.47 23.44
N SER A 172 -7.80 -4.79 23.26
CA SER A 172 -8.77 -5.76 23.78
C SER A 172 -8.68 -5.93 25.30
N ARG A 173 -7.54 -5.57 25.90
CA ARG A 173 -7.30 -5.66 27.35
C ARG A 173 -7.89 -4.48 28.13
N ARG A 174 -8.30 -3.39 27.45
CA ARG A 174 -8.73 -2.16 28.11
C ARG A 174 -10.04 -2.32 28.91
N SER A 175 -11.04 -2.98 28.33
CA SER A 175 -12.31 -3.29 29.01
C SER A 175 -13.06 -4.39 28.26
N ARG A 176 -14.05 -5.01 28.91
CA ARG A 176 -14.92 -6.02 28.29
C ARG A 176 -15.68 -5.44 27.08
N SER A 177 -16.15 -4.20 27.17
CA SER A 177 -16.83 -3.51 26.08
C SER A 177 -15.89 -3.24 24.89
N TRP A 178 -14.64 -2.85 25.15
CA TRP A 178 -13.62 -2.69 24.10
C TRP A 178 -13.28 -4.01 23.42
N ARG A 179 -13.17 -5.09 24.20
CA ARG A 179 -12.99 -6.43 23.64
C ARG A 179 -14.15 -6.84 22.74
N ALA A 180 -15.39 -6.59 23.17
CA ALA A 180 -16.58 -6.87 22.37
C ALA A 180 -16.61 -6.04 21.07
N ALA A 181 -16.26 -4.75 21.15
CA ALA A 181 -16.15 -3.90 19.97
C ALA A 181 -15.11 -4.40 18.96
N ILE A 182 -13.93 -4.84 19.43
CA ILE A 182 -12.90 -5.42 18.55
C ILE A 182 -13.39 -6.72 17.92
N ILE A 183 -14.03 -7.61 18.68
CA ILE A 183 -14.61 -8.84 18.15
C ILE A 183 -15.64 -8.52 17.07
N PHE A 184 -16.52 -7.55 17.33
CA PHE A 184 -17.53 -7.11 16.36
C PHE A 184 -16.88 -6.58 15.07
N VAL A 185 -15.86 -5.72 15.17
CA VAL A 185 -15.12 -5.21 14.01
C VAL A 185 -14.45 -6.34 13.23
N LEU A 186 -13.84 -7.31 13.91
CA LEU A 186 -13.22 -8.47 13.25
C LEU A 186 -14.25 -9.37 12.57
N ALA A 187 -15.39 -9.62 13.22
CA ALA A 187 -16.49 -10.39 12.64
C ALA A 187 -17.09 -9.70 11.41
N LEU A 188 -17.25 -8.38 11.46
CA LEU A 188 -17.68 -7.58 10.32
C LEU A 188 -16.64 -7.63 9.19
N GLY A 189 -15.35 -7.51 9.49
CA GLY A 189 -14.27 -7.66 8.52
C GLY A 189 -14.26 -9.04 7.85
N LEU A 190 -14.50 -10.10 8.61
CA LEU A 190 -14.65 -11.45 8.08
C LEU A 190 -15.87 -11.57 7.16
N LEU A 191 -17.02 -11.03 7.58
CA LEU A 191 -18.24 -11.03 6.76
C LEU A 191 -18.01 -10.31 5.43
N ILE A 192 -17.41 -9.11 5.46
CA ILE A 192 -17.06 -8.35 4.26
C ILE A 192 -16.14 -9.17 3.36
N SER A 193 -15.13 -9.82 3.93
CA SER A 193 -14.18 -10.66 3.18
C SER A 193 -14.88 -11.83 2.49
N LEU A 194 -15.79 -12.52 3.20
CA LEU A 194 -16.58 -13.62 2.64
C LEU A 194 -17.53 -13.14 1.53
N THR A 195 -18.18 -11.98 1.72
CA THR A 195 -19.03 -11.36 0.69
C THR A 195 -18.22 -11.01 -0.55
N LEU A 196 -17.02 -10.44 -0.40
CA LEU A 196 -16.13 -10.16 -1.53
C LEU A 196 -15.67 -11.44 -2.21
N TRP A 197 -15.38 -12.50 -1.48
CA TRP A 197 -15.04 -13.81 -2.06
C TRP A 197 -16.18 -14.38 -2.91
N LEU A 198 -17.42 -14.35 -2.38
CA LEU A 198 -18.60 -14.73 -3.15
C LEU A 198 -18.79 -13.84 -4.37
N GLY A 199 -18.57 -12.53 -4.22
CA GLY A 199 -18.58 -11.57 -5.33
C GLY A 199 -17.57 -11.96 -6.42
N PHE A 200 -16.32 -12.26 -6.06
CA PHE A 200 -15.30 -12.67 -7.03
C PHE A 200 -15.63 -13.97 -7.76
N LEU A 201 -16.41 -14.87 -7.13
CA LEU A 201 -16.90 -16.10 -7.78
C LEU A 201 -18.06 -15.84 -8.75
N LEU A 202 -18.89 -14.82 -8.49
CA LEU A 202 -20.10 -14.53 -9.26
C LEU A 202 -19.86 -13.50 -10.38
N ASP A 203 -19.17 -12.41 -10.06
CA ASP A 203 -18.85 -11.32 -10.98
C ASP A 203 -17.50 -10.71 -10.59
N TYR A 204 -16.44 -11.23 -11.22
CA TYR A 204 -15.08 -10.82 -10.94
C TYR A 204 -14.82 -9.34 -11.31
N PRO A 205 -15.14 -8.85 -12.52
CA PRO A 205 -14.90 -7.46 -12.89
C PRO A 205 -15.59 -6.43 -11.98
N LEU A 206 -16.87 -6.64 -11.65
CA LEU A 206 -17.60 -5.70 -10.79
C LEU A 206 -17.05 -5.73 -9.36
N THR A 207 -16.85 -6.93 -8.80
CA THR A 207 -16.35 -7.08 -7.43
C THR A 207 -14.95 -6.48 -7.29
N ARG A 208 -14.12 -6.61 -8.33
CA ARG A 208 -12.81 -5.98 -8.40
C ARG A 208 -12.90 -4.45 -8.29
N ASP A 209 -13.77 -3.81 -9.05
CA ASP A 209 -13.93 -2.34 -9.02
C ASP A 209 -14.38 -1.85 -7.64
N VAL A 210 -15.33 -2.55 -7.01
CA VAL A 210 -15.77 -2.26 -5.64
C VAL A 210 -14.63 -2.47 -4.65
N TYR A 211 -13.92 -3.59 -4.76
CA TYR A 211 -12.78 -3.92 -3.91
C TYR A 211 -11.71 -2.84 -3.98
N PHE A 212 -11.26 -2.46 -5.17
CA PHE A 212 -10.21 -1.44 -5.32
C PHE A 212 -10.64 -0.05 -4.84
N THR A 213 -11.91 0.30 -5.02
CA THR A 213 -12.47 1.56 -4.51
C THR A 213 -12.37 1.64 -2.98
N VAL A 214 -12.66 0.54 -2.29
CA VAL A 214 -12.56 0.49 -0.83
C VAL A 214 -11.12 0.26 -0.37
N ALA A 215 -10.36 -0.54 -1.12
CA ALA A 215 -8.99 -0.90 -0.81
C ALA A 215 -8.13 0.35 -0.67
N ILE A 216 -8.32 1.41 -1.47
CA ILE A 216 -7.52 2.64 -1.34
C ILE A 216 -7.50 3.24 0.08
N LEU A 217 -8.52 2.95 0.90
CA LEU A 217 -8.57 3.39 2.30
C LEU A 217 -7.51 2.70 3.19
N HIS A 218 -7.00 1.51 2.82
CA HIS A 218 -5.97 0.84 3.61
C HIS A 218 -4.66 1.63 3.63
N VAL A 219 -4.36 2.39 2.58
CA VAL A 219 -3.20 3.29 2.53
C VAL A 219 -3.27 4.35 3.64
N LEU A 220 -4.48 4.81 4.00
CA LEU A 220 -4.67 5.70 5.15
C LEU A 220 -4.34 4.98 6.47
N ALA A 221 -4.62 3.69 6.59
CA ALA A 221 -4.27 2.94 7.79
C ALA A 221 -2.74 2.77 7.95
N GLU A 222 -1.99 2.67 6.85
CA GLU A 222 -0.54 2.47 6.88
C GLU A 222 0.22 3.67 7.44
N VAL A 223 -0.21 4.91 7.11
CA VAL A 223 0.50 6.14 7.51
C VAL A 223 0.72 6.24 9.03
N PRO A 224 -0.29 6.09 9.90
CA PRO A 224 -0.10 6.10 11.34
C PRO A 224 0.87 5.03 11.84
N PHE A 225 0.90 3.85 11.22
CA PHE A 225 1.84 2.79 11.59
C PHE A 225 3.28 3.20 11.28
N LEU A 226 3.53 3.82 10.13
CA LEU A 226 4.85 4.35 9.76
C LEU A 226 5.33 5.41 10.75
N LEU A 227 4.46 6.33 11.14
CA LEU A 227 4.81 7.41 12.06
C LEU A 227 5.12 6.93 13.48
N ARG A 228 4.61 5.76 13.88
CA ARG A 228 5.01 5.12 15.14
C ARG A 228 6.40 4.50 15.05
N LEU A 229 6.84 4.11 13.86
CA LEU A 229 8.14 3.48 13.60
C LEU A 229 9.26 4.49 13.35
N LEU A 230 8.91 5.72 12.94
CA LEU A 230 9.82 6.86 12.90
C LEU A 230 10.08 7.34 14.31
#